data_AF-A0AAQ1Z725-F1
#
_entry.id   AF-A0AAQ1Z725-F1
#
_cell.length_a   1.000
_cell.length_b   1.000
_cell.length_c   1.000
_cell.angle_alpha   90.00
_cell.angle_beta   90.00
_cell.angle_gamma   90.00
#
_symmetry.space_group_name_H-M   'P 1'
#
loop_
_entity.id
_entity.type
_entity.pdbx_description
1 polymer ?
#
loop_
_entity_poly.entity_id
_entity_poly.type
_entity_poly.pdbx_seq_one_letter_code
_entity_poly.pdbx_strand_id
1 'polypeptide(L)'
;MSAIDSLVLAASDIQTNVFFLAQGAKEGPMGPEFGKASPIGLLILALMGAAVLFAGWNFHRRYSRFRRRTMFAQDHGIDPFDDEAVDAAMKEAGVFDNSKRSFL
;
A
#
# COMPACT_ATOMS: atom_id res chain seq x y z
N MET A 1 -36.60 23.77 -23.63
CA MET A 1 -35.37 23.74 -22.82
C MET A 1 -34.28 23.12 -23.66
N SER A 2 -33.17 23.85 -23.84
CA SER A 2 -32.04 23.36 -24.64
C SER A 2 -31.22 22.36 -23.81
N ALA A 3 -30.49 21.45 -24.46
CA ALA A 3 -29.60 20.50 -23.77
C ALA A 3 -28.51 21.22 -22.93
N ILE A 4 -28.20 22.46 -23.30
CA ILE A 4 -27.26 23.33 -22.60
C ILE A 4 -27.85 23.77 -21.25
N ASP A 5 -29.14 24.10 -21.20
CA ASP A 5 -29.82 24.50 -19.96
C ASP A 5 -29.84 23.35 -18.93
N SER A 6 -30.06 22.11 -19.38
CA SER A 6 -30.01 20.93 -18.50
C SER A 6 -28.60 20.63 -17.98
N LEU A 7 -27.57 20.88 -18.78
CA LEU A 7 -26.17 20.69 -18.37
C LEU A 7 -25.77 21.73 -17.32
N VAL A 8 -26.17 22.99 -17.54
CA VAL A 8 -25.90 24.10 -16.60
C VAL A 8 -26.61 23.87 -15.27
N LEU A 9 -27.86 23.41 -15.29
CA LEU A 9 -28.61 23.08 -14.08
C LEU A 9 -27.96 21.93 -13.30
N ALA A 10 -27.62 20.83 -13.99
CA ALA A 10 -26.94 19.69 -13.37
C ALA A 10 -25.56 20.06 -12.79
N ALA A 11 -24.79 20.90 -13.48
CA ALA A 11 -23.51 21.40 -12.99
C ALA A 11 -23.68 22.29 -11.74
N SER A 12 -24.72 23.13 -11.71
CA SER A 12 -25.02 23.98 -10.55
C SER A 12 -25.47 23.18 -9.33
N ASP A 13 -26.26 22.11 -9.53
CA ASP A 13 -26.67 21.20 -8.46
C ASP A 13 -25.48 20.42 -7.89
N ILE A 14 -24.55 19.96 -8.73
CA ILE A 14 -23.34 19.29 -8.26
C ILE A 14 -22.48 20.25 -7.42
N GLN A 15 -22.29 21.49 -7.89
CA GLN A 15 -21.49 22.47 -7.15
C GLN A 15 -22.13 22.86 -5.81
N THR A 16 -23.45 23.09 -5.77
CA THR A 16 -24.15 23.43 -4.53
C THR A 16 -24.12 22.29 -3.51
N ASN A 17 -24.29 21.04 -3.95
CA ASN A 17 -24.17 19.87 -3.08
C ASN A 17 -22.75 19.70 -2.50
N VAL A 18 -21.72 19.90 -3.32
CA VAL A 18 -20.31 19.84 -2.87
C VAL A 18 -20.00 20.98 -1.89
N PHE A 19 -20.49 22.18 -2.15
CA PHE A 19 -20.33 23.32 -1.23
C PHE A 19 -21.06 23.11 0.11
N PHE A 20 -22.24 22.50 0.11
CA PHE A 20 -23.01 22.22 1.33
C PHE A 20 -22.32 21.15 2.19
N LEU A 21 -21.82 20.07 1.57
CA LEU A 21 -21.03 19.03 2.25
C LEU A 21 -19.73 19.60 2.84
N ALA A 22 -19.09 20.55 2.15
CA ALA A 22 -17.87 21.19 2.63
C ALA A 22 -18.11 22.22 3.75
N GLN A 23 -19.27 22.89 3.77
CA GLN A 23 -19.62 23.86 4.82
C GLN A 23 -20.05 23.21 6.14
N GLY A 24 -20.52 21.96 6.12
CA GLY A 24 -20.84 21.19 7.34
C GLY A 24 -19.63 20.86 8.23
N ALA A 25 -18.41 21.08 7.75
CA ALA A 25 -17.18 20.79 8.50
C ALA A 25 -16.68 21.96 9.38
N LYS A 26 -17.51 22.99 9.65
CA LYS A 26 -17.09 24.21 10.35
C LYS A 26 -17.34 24.26 11.87
N GLU A 27 -17.94 23.24 12.48
CA GLU A 27 -18.28 23.25 13.92
C GLU A 27 -17.64 22.09 14.71
N GLY A 28 -16.47 21.60 14.27
CA GLY A 28 -15.65 20.70 15.09
C GLY A 28 -14.82 21.47 16.12
N PRO A 29 -14.63 20.97 17.36
CA PRO A 29 -13.88 21.67 18.40
C PRO A 29 -12.41 21.86 18.02
N MET A 30 -12.08 23.00 17.41
CA MET A 30 -10.73 23.43 17.03
C MET A 30 -9.86 23.70 18.27
N GLY A 31 -8.81 22.91 18.47
CA GLY A 31 -7.88 23.05 19.61
C GLY A 31 -7.34 21.71 20.14
N PRO A 32 -6.72 21.68 21.33
CA PRO A 32 -6.18 20.46 21.96
C PRO A 32 -7.19 19.31 22.14
N GLU A 33 -8.48 19.60 21.97
CA GLU A 33 -9.58 18.66 22.07
C GLU A 33 -9.90 17.92 20.75
N PHE A 34 -9.33 18.34 19.60
CA PHE A 34 -9.60 17.73 18.28
C PHE A 34 -9.31 16.22 18.23
N GLY A 35 -8.23 15.80 18.89
CA GLY A 35 -7.85 14.40 18.99
C GLY A 35 -8.71 13.60 19.98
N LYS A 36 -9.34 14.25 20.95
CA LYS A 36 -10.20 13.59 21.95
C LYS A 36 -11.65 13.47 21.48
N ALA A 37 -12.09 14.37 20.58
CA ALA A 37 -13.46 14.46 20.12
C ALA A 37 -13.86 13.43 19.05
N SER A 38 -12.90 12.84 18.32
CA SER A 38 -13.17 11.80 17.32
C SER A 38 -12.38 10.51 17.59
N PRO A 39 -12.87 9.67 18.54
CA PRO A 39 -12.25 8.37 18.84
C PRO A 39 -12.12 7.46 17.61
N ILE A 40 -13.08 7.54 16.70
CA ILE A 40 -13.14 6.73 15.48
C ILE A 40 -12.10 7.19 14.45
N GLY A 41 -11.89 8.50 14.29
CA GLY A 41 -10.90 9.04 13.36
C GLY A 41 -9.47 8.61 13.73
N LEU A 42 -9.13 8.65 15.02
CA LEU A 42 -7.84 8.17 15.51
C LEU A 42 -7.66 6.66 15.31
N LEU A 43 -8.71 5.86 15.51
CA LEU A 43 -8.68 4.42 15.27
C LEU A 43 -8.38 4.14 13.78
N ILE A 44 -9.08 4.81 12.87
CA ILE A 44 -8.84 4.67 11.42
C ILE A 44 -7.41 5.05 11.06
N LEU A 45 -6.90 6.17 11.59
CA LEU A 45 -5.52 6.60 11.36
C LEU A 45 -4.51 5.56 11.87
N ALA A 46 -4.73 5.02 13.07
CA ALA A 46 -3.88 3.99 13.66
C ALA A 46 -3.89 2.69 12.85
N LEU A 47 -5.06 2.23 12.39
CA LEU A 47 -5.18 1.05 11.51
C LEU A 47 -4.51 1.28 10.16
N MET A 48 -4.64 2.47 9.58
CA MET A 48 -3.97 2.81 8.33
C MET A 48 -2.45 2.79 8.51
N GLY A 49 -1.94 3.37 9.60
CA GLY A 49 -0.52 3.31 9.95
C GLY A 49 -0.04 1.87 10.12
N ALA A 50 -0.78 1.05 10.86
CA ALA A 50 -0.48 -0.37 11.03
C ALA A 50 -0.48 -1.13 9.71
N ALA A 51 -1.44 -0.86 8.82
CA ALA A 51 -1.50 -1.48 7.49
C ALA A 51 -0.30 -1.13 6.62
N VAL A 52 0.13 0.14 6.62
CA VAL A 52 1.32 0.58 5.88
C VAL A 52 2.59 -0.08 6.43
N LEU A 53 2.74 -0.14 7.75
CA LEU A 53 3.86 -0.83 8.39
C LEU A 53 3.85 -2.32 8.09
N PHE A 54 2.67 -2.96 8.10
CA PHE A 54 2.53 -4.37 7.77
C PHE A 54 2.87 -4.64 6.30
N ALA A 55 2.43 -3.76 5.39
CA ALA A 55 2.79 -3.84 3.97
C ALA A 55 4.31 -3.69 3.77
N GLY A 56 4.94 -2.70 4.42
CA GLY A 56 6.39 -2.51 4.39
C GLY A 56 7.15 -3.69 4.97
N TRP A 57 6.70 -4.23 6.10
CA TRP A 57 7.28 -5.42 6.73
C TRP A 57 7.14 -6.66 5.85
N ASN A 58 5.98 -6.86 5.23
CA ASN A 58 5.75 -8.01 4.35
C ASN A 58 6.64 -7.93 3.10
N PHE A 59 6.75 -6.73 2.52
CA PHE A 59 7.66 -6.47 1.41
C PHE A 59 9.12 -6.74 1.81
N HIS A 60 9.56 -6.22 2.96
CA HIS A 60 10.91 -6.47 3.48
C HIS A 60 11.18 -7.96 3.72
N ARG A 61 10.23 -8.67 4.33
CA ARG A 61 10.32 -10.11 4.60
C ARG A 61 10.44 -10.92 3.31
N ARG A 62 9.69 -10.57 2.26
CA ARG A 62 9.79 -11.22 0.94
C ARG A 62 11.08 -10.88 0.21
N TYR A 63 11.51 -9.63 0.26
CA TYR A 63 12.71 -9.14 -0.43
C TYR A 63 14.00 -9.78 0.11
N SER A 64 14.05 -10.13 1.39
CA SER A 64 15.21 -10.80 2.01
C SER A 64 15.59 -12.12 1.32
N ARG A 65 14.61 -12.89 0.84
CA ARG A 65 14.86 -14.16 0.12
C ARG A 65 15.40 -13.93 -1.29
N PHE A 66 14.82 -12.97 -2.01
CA PHE A 66 15.31 -12.60 -3.34
C PHE A 66 16.77 -12.16 -3.27
N ARG A 67 17.12 -11.30 -2.32
CA ARG A 67 18.48 -10.77 -2.18
C ARG A 67 19.56 -11.85 -1.99
N ARG A 68 19.26 -12.94 -1.28
CA ARG A 68 20.20 -14.08 -1.13
C ARG A 68 20.44 -14.81 -2.45
N ARG A 69 19.38 -15.00 -3.24
CA ARG A 69 19.47 -15.61 -4.58
C ARG A 69 20.17 -14.69 -5.57
N THR A 70 19.93 -13.39 -5.50
CA THR A 70 20.59 -12.39 -6.37
C THR A 70 22.08 -12.29 -6.09
N MET A 71 22.51 -12.41 -4.82
CA MET A 71 23.93 -12.41 -4.46
C MET A 71 24.63 -13.66 -4.99
N PHE A 72 24.04 -14.84 -4.80
CA PHE A 72 24.59 -16.08 -5.33
C PHE A 72 24.67 -16.07 -6.88
N ALA A 73 23.63 -15.58 -7.55
CA ALA A 73 23.62 -15.46 -9.01
C ALA A 73 24.70 -14.49 -9.52
N GLN A 74 24.93 -13.36 -8.83
CA GLN A 74 26.01 -12.43 -9.15
C GLN A 74 27.41 -13.04 -8.97
N ASP A 75 27.62 -13.79 -7.89
CA ASP A 75 28.91 -14.43 -7.59
C ASP A 75 29.25 -15.55 -8.60
N HIS A 76 28.24 -16.22 -9.14
CA HIS A 76 28.38 -17.31 -10.11
C HIS A 76 28.19 -16.88 -11.58
N GLY A 77 27.86 -15.62 -11.85
CA GLY A 77 27.64 -15.09 -13.21
C GLY A 77 26.37 -15.61 -13.91
N ILE A 78 25.37 -16.01 -13.13
CA ILE A 78 24.10 -16.59 -13.60
C ILE A 78 23.02 -15.49 -13.62
N ASP A 79 22.05 -15.57 -14.55
CA ASP A 79 20.91 -14.65 -14.56
C ASP A 79 20.12 -14.75 -13.24
N PRO A 80 19.98 -13.66 -12.46
CA PRO A 80 19.26 -13.67 -11.18
C PRO A 80 17.76 -13.96 -11.29
N PHE A 81 17.19 -13.88 -12.49
CA PHE A 81 15.76 -14.12 -12.73
C PHE A 81 15.46 -15.54 -13.24
N ASP A 82 16.49 -16.31 -13.59
CA ASP A 82 16.35 -17.71 -14.01
C ASP A 82 16.36 -18.62 -12.76
N ASP A 83 15.18 -18.71 -12.14
CA ASP A 83 14.92 -19.45 -10.90
C ASP A 83 15.45 -20.90 -10.96
N GLU A 84 15.36 -21.57 -12.13
CA GLU A 84 15.81 -22.96 -12.29
C GLU A 84 17.33 -23.09 -12.33
N ALA A 85 18.02 -22.20 -13.05
CA ALA A 85 19.48 -22.19 -13.16
C ALA A 85 20.13 -21.82 -11.82
N VAL A 86 19.57 -20.85 -11.10
CA VAL A 86 20.06 -20.44 -9.77
C VAL A 86 19.79 -21.52 -8.73
N ASP A 87 18.61 -22.16 -8.74
CA ASP A 87 18.29 -23.24 -7.81
C ASP A 87 19.17 -24.50 -8.08
N ALA A 88 19.51 -24.80 -9.35
CA ALA A 88 20.44 -25.88 -9.71
C ALA A 88 21.88 -25.59 -9.24
N ALA A 89 22.40 -24.39 -9.50
CA ALA A 89 23.73 -23.99 -9.07
C ALA A 89 23.86 -23.90 -7.55
N MET A 90 22.83 -23.42 -6.84
CA MET A 90 22.80 -23.44 -5.37
C MET A 90 22.75 -24.87 -4.81
N LYS A 91 22.14 -25.82 -5.52
CA LYS A 91 22.09 -27.24 -5.15
C LYS A 91 23.43 -27.94 -5.36
N GLU A 92 24.13 -27.63 -6.44
CA GLU A 92 25.51 -28.09 -6.69
C GLU A 92 26.51 -27.53 -5.66
N ALA A 93 26.34 -26.27 -5.26
CA ALA A 93 27.14 -25.63 -4.23
C ALA A 93 26.79 -26.08 -2.79
N GLY A 94 25.72 -26.86 -2.59
CA GLY A 94 25.27 -27.31 -1.28
C GLY A 94 24.69 -26.21 -0.38
N VAL A 95 24.44 -25.01 -0.92
CA VAL A 95 23.89 -23.84 -0.20
C VAL A 95 22.36 -23.75 -0.36
N PHE A 96 21.76 -24.68 -1.10
CA PHE A 96 20.33 -24.68 -1.40
C PHE A 96 19.45 -24.78 -0.13
N ASP A 97 18.79 -23.68 0.22
CA ASP A 97 17.82 -23.64 1.31
C ASP A 97 16.50 -24.30 0.86
N ASN A 98 16.27 -25.54 1.31
CA ASN A 98 15.04 -26.30 1.11
C ASN A 98 13.84 -25.79 1.93
N SER A 99 13.95 -24.65 2.62
CA SER A 99 12.84 -24.14 3.43
C SER A 99 11.62 -23.82 2.54
N LYS A 100 10.47 -24.39 2.92
CA LYS A 100 9.20 -24.26 2.17
C LYS A 100 8.95 -22.78 1.81
N ARG A 101 8.60 -22.51 0.54
CA ARG A 101 8.01 -21.23 0.12
C ARG A 101 6.70 -21.10 0.91
N SER A 102 6.67 -20.30 1.99
CA SER A 102 5.45 -20.13 2.78
C SER A 102 4.47 -19.27 1.97
N PHE A 103 3.27 -19.80 1.75
CA PHE A 103 2.25 -19.28 0.82
C PHE A 103 1.36 -18.18 1.42
N LEU A 104 1.93 -17.32 2.27
CA LEU A 104 1.24 -16.18 2.88
C LEU A 104 1.75 -14.86 2.30
#